data_AF-T1BUC7-F1
#
_entry.id   AF-T1BUC7-F1
#
_cell.length_a   1.000
_cell.length_b   1.000
_cell.length_c   1.000
_cell.angle_alpha   90.00
_cell.angle_beta   90.00
_cell.angle_gamma   90.00
#
_symmetry.space_group_name_H-M   'P 1'
#
loop_
_entity.id
_entity.type
_entity.pdbx_description
1 polymer ?
#
loop_
_entity_poly.entity_id
_entity_poly.type
_entity_poly.pdbx_seq_one_letter_code
_entity_poly.pdbx_strand_id
1 'polypeptide(L)'
;AWVSYPAYRSKNKRVNTFQERLQGCFKFSMNGKSPPLGAPELVALETYSYWMAQGAPTGTRLIGAGYPKLAKPAQGWDYARGESVYRAHCALCHGADGQGRRVDAKPWFPP
;
A
#
# COMPACT_ATOMS: atom_id res chain seq x y z
N ALA A 1 -11.12 1.64 -2.92
CA ALA A 1 -10.18 2.54 -3.62
C ALA A 1 -10.71 2.95 -5.00
N TRP A 2 -11.29 2.01 -5.77
CA TRP A 2 -11.89 2.26 -7.09
C TRP A 2 -12.73 3.53 -7.17
N VAL A 3 -13.75 3.64 -6.32
CA VAL A 3 -14.68 4.77 -6.22
C VAL A 3 -14.04 6.14 -5.96
N SER A 4 -12.77 6.18 -5.56
CA SER A 4 -12.05 7.41 -5.24
C SER A 4 -11.12 7.88 -6.36
N TYR A 5 -11.13 7.22 -7.53
CA TYR A 5 -10.36 7.63 -8.71
C TYR A 5 -11.32 7.91 -9.89
N PRO A 6 -11.02 8.88 -10.76
CA PRO A 6 -9.80 9.69 -10.81
C PRO A 6 -9.62 10.68 -9.65
N ALA A 7 -8.37 10.96 -9.25
CA ALA A 7 -8.08 11.88 -8.16
C ALA A 7 -6.76 12.63 -8.35
N TYR A 8 -6.74 13.90 -7.92
CA TYR A 8 -5.51 14.69 -7.85
C TYR A 8 -4.53 14.11 -6.82
N ARG A 9 -3.25 14.02 -7.18
CA ARG A 9 -2.19 13.56 -6.27
C ARG A 9 -1.06 14.56 -6.17
N SER A 10 -0.78 15.00 -4.94
CA SER A 10 0.33 15.90 -4.65
C SER A 10 1.70 15.34 -5.03
N LYS A 11 1.89 14.01 -4.99
CA LYS A 11 3.16 13.33 -5.33
C LYS A 11 3.65 13.66 -6.74
N ASN A 12 2.76 13.78 -7.73
CA ASN A 12 3.09 14.06 -9.12
C ASN A 12 2.35 15.29 -9.69
N LYS A 13 1.65 16.02 -8.82
CA LYS A 13 0.94 17.27 -9.10
C LYS A 13 -0.06 17.19 -10.26
N ARG A 14 -0.69 16.03 -10.47
CA ARG A 14 -1.72 15.84 -11.51
C ARG A 14 -2.85 14.92 -11.07
N VAL A 15 -3.94 14.90 -11.84
CA VAL A 15 -5.00 13.90 -11.70
C VAL A 15 -4.46 12.55 -12.16
N ASN A 16 -4.70 11.52 -11.37
CA ASN A 16 -4.42 10.15 -11.73
C ASN A 16 -5.69 9.33 -11.95
N THR A 17 -5.66 8.46 -12.95
CA THR A 17 -6.61 7.35 -13.06
C THR A 17 -6.27 6.25 -12.05
N PHE A 18 -7.15 5.26 -11.89
CA PHE A 18 -6.88 4.12 -11.03
C PHE A 18 -5.71 3.28 -11.55
N GLN A 19 -5.64 3.00 -12.86
CA GLN A 19 -4.51 2.29 -13.45
C GLN A 19 -3.18 3.03 -13.22
N GLU A 20 -3.13 4.36 -13.33
CA GLU A 20 -1.91 5.12 -13.03
C GLU A 20 -1.53 5.03 -11.54
N ARG A 21 -2.52 4.92 -10.64
CA ARG A 21 -2.25 4.65 -9.23
C ARG A 21 -1.64 3.27 -9.02
N LEU A 22 -2.15 2.25 -9.72
CA LEU A 22 -1.61 0.88 -9.71
C LEU A 22 -0.18 0.84 -10.25
N GLN A 23 0.09 1.50 -11.38
CA GLN A 23 1.45 1.64 -11.91
C GLN A 23 2.40 2.26 -10.88
N GLY A 24 1.94 3.26 -10.12
CA GLY A 24 2.69 3.80 -8.99
C GLY A 24 3.04 2.75 -7.92
N CYS A 25 2.14 1.83 -7.60
CA CYS A 25 2.44 0.72 -6.68
C CYS A 25 3.51 -0.22 -7.24
N PHE A 26 3.44 -0.58 -8.53
CA PHE A 26 4.48 -1.39 -9.19
C PHE A 26 5.86 -0.72 -9.10
N LYS A 27 5.94 0.59 -9.36
CA LYS A 27 7.20 1.33 -9.33
C LYS A 27 7.81 1.44 -7.93
N PHE A 28 7.01 1.79 -6.93
CA PHE A 28 7.54 2.19 -5.62
C PHE A 28 7.44 1.10 -4.56
N SER A 29 6.36 0.32 -4.54
CA SER A 29 6.13 -0.70 -3.50
C SER A 29 6.67 -2.06 -3.93
N MET A 30 6.56 -2.38 -5.22
CA MET A 30 7.08 -3.64 -5.77
C MET A 30 8.52 -3.52 -6.30
N ASN A 31 9.08 -2.31 -6.28
CA ASN A 31 10.40 -2.01 -6.86
C ASN A 31 10.56 -2.55 -8.30
N GLY A 32 9.50 -2.45 -9.11
CA GLY A 32 9.42 -3.08 -10.43
C GLY A 32 9.12 -2.08 -11.55
N LYS A 33 8.97 -2.61 -12.76
CA LYS A 33 8.53 -1.84 -13.94
C LYS A 33 7.01 -1.93 -14.05
N SER A 34 6.35 -0.78 -14.17
CA SER A 34 4.90 -0.76 -14.40
C SER A 34 4.54 -1.37 -15.76
N PRO A 35 3.51 -2.23 -15.85
CA PRO A 35 2.89 -2.57 -17.12
C PRO A 35 2.31 -1.32 -17.80
N PRO A 36 2.17 -1.29 -19.13
CA PRO A 36 1.53 -0.18 -19.84
C PRO A 36 0.03 -0.07 -19.47
N LEU A 37 -0.55 1.11 -19.67
CA LEU A 37 -2.00 1.31 -19.44
C LEU A 37 -2.80 0.40 -20.39
N GLY A 38 -3.89 -0.17 -19.90
CA GLY A 38 -4.69 -1.16 -20.63
C GLY A 38 -4.07 -2.57 -20.73
N ALA A 39 -2.87 -2.80 -20.19
CA ALA A 39 -2.29 -4.14 -20.14
C ALA A 39 -3.19 -5.12 -19.35
N PRO A 40 -3.24 -6.41 -19.72
CA PRO A 40 -4.09 -7.40 -19.05
C PRO A 40 -3.93 -7.44 -17.52
N GLU A 41 -2.72 -7.24 -17.00
CA GLU A 41 -2.45 -7.23 -15.56
C GLU A 41 -3.11 -6.05 -14.85
N LEU A 42 -3.08 -4.85 -15.45
CA LEU A 42 -3.73 -3.68 -14.87
C LEU A 42 -5.24 -3.77 -14.99
N VAL A 43 -5.75 -4.25 -16.13
CA VAL A 43 -7.18 -4.50 -16.32
C VAL A 43 -7.68 -5.52 -15.30
N ALA A 44 -6.97 -6.62 -15.08
CA ALA A 44 -7.37 -7.63 -14.09
C ALA A 44 -7.44 -7.06 -12.66
N LEU A 45 -6.42 -6.31 -12.24
CA LEU A 45 -6.38 -5.67 -10.90
C LEU A 45 -7.48 -4.60 -10.76
N GLU A 46 -7.75 -3.87 -11.83
CA GLU A 46 -8.80 -2.86 -11.92
C GLU A 46 -10.18 -3.50 -11.83
N THR A 47 -10.46 -4.53 -12.62
CA THR A 47 -11.71 -5.31 -12.60
C THR A 47 -11.95 -5.91 -11.22
N TYR A 48 -10.94 -6.50 -10.59
CA TYR A 48 -11.05 -7.01 -9.23
C TYR A 48 -11.39 -5.91 -8.22
N SER A 49 -10.73 -4.76 -8.32
CA SER A 49 -10.99 -3.61 -7.44
C SER A 49 -12.39 -3.01 -7.65
N TYR A 50 -12.89 -3.03 -8.88
CA TYR A 50 -14.26 -2.66 -9.23
C TYR A 50 -15.26 -3.64 -8.62
N TRP A 51 -15.05 -4.95 -8.78
CA TRP A 51 -15.90 -5.99 -8.22
C TRP A 51 -16.00 -5.88 -6.69
N MET A 52 -14.86 -5.66 -6.00
CA MET A 52 -14.81 -5.41 -4.56
C MET A 52 -15.55 -4.14 -4.11
N ALA A 53 -15.78 -3.19 -5.02
CA ALA A 53 -16.43 -1.91 -4.74
C ALA A 53 -17.92 -1.88 -5.16
N GLN A 54 -18.51 -3.01 -5.54
CA GLN A 54 -19.93 -3.07 -5.89
C GLN A 54 -20.82 -2.53 -4.77
N GLY A 55 -21.79 -1.70 -5.14
CA GLY A 55 -22.71 -1.03 -4.21
C GLY A 55 -22.11 0.16 -3.46
N ALA A 56 -20.79 0.42 -3.56
CA ALA A 56 -20.18 1.56 -2.90
C ALA A 56 -20.45 2.87 -3.69
N PRO A 57 -20.73 4.00 -3.01
CA PRO A 57 -20.96 5.27 -3.67
C PRO A 57 -19.67 5.82 -4.32
N THR A 58 -19.75 6.13 -5.61
CA THR A 58 -18.66 6.79 -6.35
C THR A 58 -18.41 8.20 -5.81
N GLY A 59 -17.13 8.61 -5.74
CA GLY A 59 -16.73 9.95 -5.30
C GLY A 59 -16.78 10.17 -3.79
N THR A 60 -17.24 9.19 -3.01
CA THR A 60 -17.35 9.30 -1.54
C THR A 60 -16.20 8.57 -0.84
N ARG A 61 -15.69 9.16 0.24
CA ARG A 61 -14.73 8.49 1.12
C ARG A 61 -15.47 7.46 1.98
N LEU A 62 -15.20 6.18 1.74
CA LEU A 62 -15.76 5.09 2.53
C LEU A 62 -15.18 5.06 3.96
N ILE A 63 -15.97 4.58 4.92
CA ILE A 63 -15.52 4.29 6.27
C ILE A 63 -14.43 3.21 6.20
N GLY A 64 -13.33 3.41 6.94
CA GLY A 64 -12.15 2.53 6.88
C GLY A 64 -11.22 2.76 5.69
N ALA A 65 -11.46 3.76 4.84
CA ALA A 65 -10.58 4.07 3.72
C ALA A 65 -9.23 4.67 4.16
N GLY A 66 -8.14 3.95 3.83
CA GLY A 66 -6.76 4.34 4.11
C GLY A 66 -6.33 4.08 5.56
N TYR A 67 -5.15 4.56 5.94
CA TYR A 67 -4.69 4.48 7.32
C TYR A 67 -5.14 5.70 8.12
N PRO A 68 -5.58 5.54 9.38
CA PRO A 68 -5.88 6.67 10.24
C PRO A 68 -4.60 7.47 10.49
N LYS A 69 -4.72 8.80 10.51
CA LYS A 69 -3.61 9.67 10.83
C LYS A 69 -3.44 9.70 12.35
N LEU A 70 -2.29 9.23 12.84
CA LEU A 70 -1.92 9.34 14.24
C LEU A 70 -1.35 10.74 14.53
N ALA A 71 -1.57 11.24 15.74
CA ALA A 71 -0.93 12.46 16.21
C ALA A 71 0.58 12.26 16.27
N LYS A 72 1.35 13.33 15.99
CA LYS A 72 2.80 13.28 16.18
C LYS A 72 3.10 13.20 17.69
N PRO A 73 3.97 12.30 18.15
CA PRO A 73 4.39 12.26 19.54
C PRO A 73 5.08 13.57 19.92
N ALA A 74 4.78 14.10 21.11
CA ALA A 74 5.32 15.37 21.59
C ALA A 74 6.85 15.34 21.71
N GLN A 75 7.39 14.22 22.20
CA GLN A 75 8.82 13.98 22.33
C GLN A 75 9.53 13.61 21.01
N GLY A 76 8.82 13.60 19.87
CA GLY A 76 9.35 13.10 18.61
C GLY A 76 9.51 11.57 18.56
N TRP A 77 10.34 11.11 17.62
CA TRP A 77 10.60 9.69 17.37
C TRP A 77 11.95 9.30 17.97
N ASP A 78 12.00 8.17 18.66
CA ASP A 78 13.22 7.60 19.25
C ASP A 78 13.46 6.22 18.62
N TYR A 79 14.53 6.11 17.83
CA TYR A 79 14.87 4.87 17.14
C TYR A 79 15.42 3.80 18.08
N ALA A 80 16.13 4.14 19.15
CA ALA A 80 16.63 3.17 20.12
C ALA A 80 15.48 2.54 20.91
N ARG A 81 14.50 3.37 21.30
CA ARG A 81 13.24 2.86 21.86
C ARG A 81 12.48 2.01 20.84
N GLY A 82 12.42 2.47 19.59
CA GLY A 82 11.78 1.76 18.48
C GLY A 82 12.40 0.38 18.22
N GLU A 83 13.73 0.26 18.29
CA GLU A 83 14.45 -1.00 18.15
C GLU A 83 14.08 -1.98 19.25
N SER A 84 13.98 -1.52 20.50
CA SER A 84 13.55 -2.36 21.63
C SER A 84 12.14 -2.90 21.43
N VAL A 85 11.21 -2.05 20.96
CA VAL A 85 9.83 -2.44 20.61
C VAL A 85 9.82 -3.43 19.45
N TYR A 86 10.62 -3.20 18.40
CA TYR A 86 10.71 -4.07 17.24
C TYR A 86 11.19 -5.47 17.63
N ARG A 87 12.25 -5.57 18.44
CA ARG A 87 12.78 -6.84 18.94
C ARG A 87 11.74 -7.60 19.77
N ALA A 88 11.00 -6.91 20.63
CA ALA A 88 10.01 -7.52 21.51
C ALA A 88 8.72 -7.97 20.80
N HIS A 89 8.29 -7.25 19.76
CA HIS A 89 6.93 -7.41 19.21
C HIS A 89 6.83 -7.64 17.71
N CYS A 90 7.89 -7.37 16.93
CA CYS A 90 7.84 -7.41 15.46
C CYS A 90 8.78 -8.46 14.87
N ALA A 91 9.98 -8.58 15.44
CA ALA A 91 11.08 -9.41 14.93
C ALA A 91 10.71 -10.90 14.85
N LEU A 92 9.76 -11.35 15.68
CA LEU A 92 9.24 -12.71 15.58
C LEU A 92 8.75 -13.01 14.17
N CYS A 93 7.99 -12.11 13.53
CA CYS A 93 7.46 -12.34 12.18
C CYS A 93 8.33 -11.74 11.07
N HIS A 94 8.89 -10.54 11.30
CA HIS A 94 9.62 -9.78 10.30
C HIS A 94 11.14 -10.08 10.28
N GLY A 95 11.64 -10.90 11.20
CA GLY A 95 13.06 -11.23 11.34
C GLY A 95 13.83 -10.19 12.16
N ALA A 96 15.02 -10.57 12.65
CA ALA A 96 15.85 -9.66 13.45
C ALA A 96 16.34 -8.46 12.62
N ASP A 97 16.54 -8.65 11.31
CA ASP A 97 17.07 -7.66 10.38
C ASP A 97 16.01 -7.18 9.36
N GLY A 98 14.72 -7.46 9.59
CA GLY A 98 13.64 -7.05 8.68
C GLY A 98 13.60 -7.80 7.35
N GLN A 99 14.23 -8.97 7.25
CA GLN A 99 14.27 -9.79 6.04
C GLN A 99 12.95 -10.55 5.76
N GLY A 100 11.99 -10.48 6.67
CA GLY A 100 10.76 -11.26 6.63
C GLY A 100 11.00 -12.75 6.88
N ARG A 101 10.02 -13.57 6.50
CA ARG A 101 10.08 -15.04 6.57
C ARG A 101 9.72 -15.65 5.23
N ARG A 102 10.38 -16.75 4.87
CA ARG A 102 10.08 -17.55 3.67
C ARG A 102 9.77 -18.98 4.07
N VAL A 103 8.77 -19.57 3.44
CA VAL A 103 8.42 -21.00 3.54
C VAL A 103 8.32 -21.53 2.11
N ASP A 104 9.01 -22.63 1.80
CA ASP A 104 9.11 -23.22 0.45
C ASP A 104 9.48 -22.20 -0.64
N ALA A 105 10.50 -21.37 -0.35
CA ALA A 105 10.98 -20.28 -1.18
C ALA A 105 9.95 -19.15 -1.47
N LYS A 106 8.72 -19.23 -0.95
CA LYS A 106 7.70 -18.18 -1.05
C LYS A 106 7.77 -17.26 0.17
N PRO A 107 7.61 -15.93 0.00
CA PRO A 107 7.47 -15.03 1.14
C PRO A 107 6.20 -15.39 1.90
N TRP A 108 6.33 -15.70 3.19
CA TRP A 108 5.21 -16.06 4.07
C TRP A 108 4.60 -14.81 4.73
N PHE A 109 5.46 -13.84 5.05
CA PHE A 109 5.07 -12.48 5.39
C PHE A 109 5.84 -11.52 4.45
N PRO A 110 5.22 -10.43 3.96
CA PRO A 110 5.99 -9.35 3.36
C PRO A 110 7.06 -8.85 4.38
N PRO A 111 8.27 -8.49 3.92
CA PRO A 111 9.32 -7.97 4.80
C PRO A 111 8.81 -6.79 5.64
#